data_AF-A0A428SMX0-F1
#
_entry.id   AF-A0A428SMX0-F1
#
_cell.length_a   1.000
_cell.length_b   1.000
_cell.length_c   1.000
_cell.angle_alpha   90.00
_cell.angle_beta   90.00
_cell.angle_gamma   90.00
#
_symmetry.space_group_name_H-M   'P 1'
#
loop_
_entity.id
_entity.type
_entity.pdbx_description
1 polymer ?
#
loop_
_entity_poly.entity_id
_entity_poly.type
_entity_poly.pdbx_seq_one_letter_code
_entity_poly.pdbx_strand_id
1 'polypeptide(L)'
;MSSASRRILAVALEGETAVLSSVVKDLTGSSPSQPADPSLSLAGTTHSLHLKTPYYTTTVPIWLDLISSPSEWSSSFLSPEAVEVLAVLGGVVVIFTAGPVSAEKEHPGRSLIEHVGKVLKQGLGGWDWDGVGLAVGVGGDGSEEDWDEICAEAGLEFVSVGGKGDTGRNEFGEKTGIARVKEALEANDWSQLEVPPSDSDFGDFETSSAKAHDDDHEDELDPQKDGLRIRQV
;
A
#
# COMPACT_ATOMS: atom_id res chain seq x y z
N MET A 1 2.34 8.25 -23.43
CA MET A 1 1.74 7.58 -22.27
C MET A 1 2.24 8.29 -21.04
N SER A 2 1.35 8.92 -20.27
CA SER A 2 1.75 9.73 -19.12
C SER A 2 2.19 8.80 -18.00
N SER A 3 3.50 8.56 -17.94
CA SER A 3 4.25 8.08 -16.79
C SER A 3 3.68 8.67 -15.49
N ALA A 4 3.04 7.86 -14.65
CA ALA A 4 2.54 8.29 -13.35
C ALA A 4 3.64 8.12 -12.29
N SER A 5 4.10 9.22 -11.69
CA SER A 5 5.10 9.20 -10.61
C SER A 5 4.52 8.51 -9.38
N ARG A 6 5.25 7.53 -8.82
CA ARG A 6 4.89 6.88 -7.54
C ARG A 6 4.79 7.92 -6.43
N ARG A 7 3.86 7.73 -5.50
CA ARG A 7 3.50 8.69 -4.45
C ARG A 7 3.49 8.03 -3.08
N ILE A 8 3.63 8.85 -2.05
CA ILE A 8 3.41 8.46 -0.67
C ILE A 8 2.02 8.91 -0.26
N LEU A 9 1.25 8.04 0.38
CA LEU A 9 0.02 8.42 1.07
C LEU A 9 0.27 8.43 2.57
N ALA A 10 0.25 9.60 3.19
CA ALA A 10 0.37 9.77 4.64
C ALA A 10 -1.00 10.03 5.25
N VAL A 11 -1.43 9.14 6.15
CA VAL A 11 -2.77 9.16 6.74
C VAL A 11 -2.71 9.28 8.25
N ALA A 12 -3.66 10.01 8.82
CA ALA A 12 -3.89 10.06 10.27
C ALA A 12 -5.39 10.22 10.54
N LEU A 13 -5.82 10.06 11.80
CA LEU A 13 -7.19 10.43 12.16
C LEU A 13 -7.37 11.96 12.14
N GLU A 14 -8.59 12.46 11.89
CA GLU A 14 -8.88 13.91 11.90
C GLU A 14 -8.43 14.61 13.20
N GLY A 15 -8.60 13.92 14.34
CA GLY A 15 -8.15 14.40 15.65
C GLY A 15 -6.63 14.50 15.81
N GLU A 16 -5.84 13.94 14.88
CA GLU A 16 -4.38 13.83 14.95
C GLU A 16 -3.66 14.70 13.91
N THR A 17 -4.35 15.71 13.37
CA THR A 17 -3.79 16.66 12.38
C THR A 17 -2.47 17.28 12.84
N ALA A 18 -2.34 17.62 14.12
CA ALA A 18 -1.11 18.19 14.67
C ALA A 18 0.06 17.20 14.65
N VAL A 19 -0.21 15.92 14.92
CA VAL A 19 0.79 14.85 14.90
C VAL A 19 1.25 14.57 13.47
N LEU A 20 0.30 14.43 12.53
CA LEU A 20 0.58 14.32 11.10
C LEU A 20 1.46 15.47 10.61
N SER A 21 1.08 16.72 10.93
CA SER A 21 1.85 17.89 10.52
C SER A 21 3.25 17.94 11.14
N SER A 22 3.43 17.47 12.38
CA SER A 22 4.74 17.42 13.03
C SER A 22 5.65 16.40 12.36
N VAL A 23 5.17 15.17 12.16
CA VAL A 23 5.96 14.09 11.53
C VAL A 23 6.34 14.47 10.09
N VAL A 24 5.41 15.03 9.31
CA VAL A 24 5.71 15.48 7.93
C VAL A 24 6.73 16.62 7.93
N LYS A 25 6.66 17.53 8.90
CA LYS A 25 7.67 18.58 9.06
C LYS A 25 9.04 18.00 9.38
N ASP A 26 9.11 17.05 10.30
CA ASP A 26 10.38 16.43 10.69
C ASP A 26 10.98 15.60 9.55
N LEU A 27 10.13 14.95 8.75
CA LEU A 27 10.55 14.16 7.59
C LEU A 27 11.05 15.02 6.42
N THR A 28 10.37 16.13 6.13
CA THR A 28 10.67 16.98 4.95
C THR A 28 11.50 18.22 5.26
N GLY A 29 11.63 18.58 6.53
CA GLY A 29 12.24 19.84 6.99
C GLY A 29 11.33 21.07 6.89
N SER A 30 10.10 20.94 6.38
CA SER A 30 9.15 22.05 6.24
C SER A 30 7.73 21.63 6.59
N SER A 31 6.97 22.51 7.24
CA SER A 31 5.58 22.22 7.57
C SER A 31 4.73 22.13 6.30
N PRO A 32 3.74 21.22 6.26
CA PRO A 32 2.73 21.23 5.20
C PRO A 32 2.10 22.61 5.06
N SER A 33 1.87 23.03 3.82
CA SER A 33 1.20 24.31 3.55
C SER A 33 -0.25 24.20 3.99
N GLN A 34 -0.66 25.01 4.97
CA GLN A 34 -2.07 25.12 5.33
C GLN A 34 -2.86 25.70 4.14
N PRO A 35 -4.07 25.20 3.87
CA PRO A 35 -4.93 25.80 2.85
C PRO A 35 -5.14 27.29 3.13
N ALA A 36 -5.21 28.10 2.07
CA ALA A 36 -5.48 29.52 2.19
C ALA A 36 -6.87 29.83 2.79
N ASP A 37 -7.80 28.88 2.64
CA ASP A 37 -9.12 28.92 3.26
C ASP A 37 -9.09 28.17 4.60
N PRO A 38 -9.35 28.83 5.74
CA PRO A 38 -9.33 28.20 7.05
C PRO A 38 -10.46 27.17 7.27
N SER A 39 -11.43 27.07 6.35
CA SER A 39 -12.46 26.04 6.37
C SER A 39 -12.02 24.71 5.73
N LEU A 40 -10.91 24.72 4.98
CA LEU A 40 -10.35 23.52 4.36
C LEU A 40 -9.35 22.85 5.31
N SER A 41 -9.41 21.52 5.40
CA SER A 41 -8.51 20.72 6.23
C SER A 41 -7.21 20.41 5.48
N LEU A 42 -6.25 19.80 6.19
CA LEU A 42 -4.99 19.35 5.59
C LEU A 42 -5.18 18.17 4.62
N ALA A 43 -6.32 17.48 4.69
CA ALA A 43 -6.64 16.35 3.83
C ALA A 43 -6.75 16.78 2.35
N GLY A 44 -6.25 15.94 1.45
CA GLY A 44 -6.21 16.20 0.01
C GLY A 44 -5.10 17.17 -0.43
N THR A 45 -4.28 17.67 0.51
CA THR A 45 -3.10 18.47 0.15
C THR A 45 -1.92 17.59 -0.24
N THR A 46 -0.98 18.16 -1.01
CA THR A 46 0.26 17.48 -1.41
C THR A 46 1.47 18.23 -0.86
N HIS A 47 2.41 17.51 -0.27
CA HIS A 47 3.69 18.02 0.22
C HIS A 47 4.86 17.31 -0.45
N SER A 48 5.99 17.99 -0.64
CA SER A 48 7.13 17.41 -1.38
C SER A 48 8.18 16.84 -0.43
N LEU A 49 8.59 15.59 -0.67
CA LEU A 49 9.70 14.95 0.02
C LEU A 49 10.91 14.81 -0.90
N HIS A 50 12.01 15.45 -0.54
CA HIS A 50 13.28 15.30 -1.24
C HIS A 50 14.08 14.14 -0.64
N LEU A 51 14.23 13.07 -1.43
CA LEU A 51 15.02 11.91 -1.07
C LEU A 51 16.38 11.99 -1.78
N LYS A 52 17.45 11.78 -1.00
CA LYS A 52 18.82 11.85 -1.52
C LYS A 52 19.64 10.71 -0.96
N THR A 53 20.04 9.81 -1.84
CA THR A 53 20.98 8.73 -1.55
C THR A 53 22.30 8.99 -2.30
N PRO A 54 23.38 8.22 -2.04
CA PRO A 54 24.59 8.27 -2.85
C PRO A 54 24.37 7.90 -4.32
N TYR A 55 23.28 7.18 -4.63
CA TYR A 55 23.04 6.57 -5.94
C TYR A 55 21.95 7.30 -6.75
N TYR A 56 21.03 8.01 -6.09
CA TYR A 56 19.99 8.79 -6.77
C TYR A 56 19.48 9.96 -5.93
N THR A 57 18.81 10.91 -6.59
CA THR A 57 18.05 11.98 -5.92
C THR A 57 16.70 12.07 -6.61
N THR A 58 15.62 12.07 -5.84
CA THR A 58 14.27 12.19 -6.36
C THR A 58 13.41 13.05 -5.44
N THR A 59 12.30 13.57 -5.98
CA THR A 59 11.29 14.28 -5.21
C THR A 59 10.00 13.50 -5.30
N VAL A 60 9.55 12.97 -4.17
CA VAL A 60 8.33 12.16 -4.08
C VAL A 60 7.21 13.02 -3.50
N PRO A 61 6.03 13.07 -4.14
CA PRO A 61 4.87 13.74 -3.57
C PRO A 61 4.28 12.90 -2.44
N ILE A 62 4.03 13.54 -1.30
CA ILE A 62 3.27 13.02 -0.17
C ILE A 62 1.85 13.58 -0.26
N TRP A 63 0.87 12.71 -0.46
CA TRP A 63 -0.53 13.01 -0.27
C TRP A 63 -0.88 12.91 1.20
N LEU A 64 -1.49 13.96 1.75
CA LEU A 64 -1.93 14.00 3.14
C LEU A 64 -3.42 13.71 3.19
N ASP A 65 -3.82 12.78 4.05
CA ASP A 65 -5.22 12.44 4.26
C ASP A 65 -5.55 12.40 5.75
N LEU A 66 -6.77 12.84 6.09
CA LEU A 66 -7.30 12.82 7.44
C LEU A 66 -8.58 11.99 7.45
N ILE A 67 -8.57 10.94 8.25
CA ILE A 67 -9.60 9.90 8.24
C ILE A 67 -10.54 10.14 9.41
N SER A 68 -11.81 10.39 9.11
CA SER A 68 -12.89 10.45 10.10
C SER A 68 -13.37 9.05 10.48
N SER A 69 -13.50 8.16 9.49
CA SER A 69 -13.99 6.79 9.64
C SER A 69 -13.09 5.81 8.87
N PRO A 70 -12.22 5.03 9.55
CA PRO A 70 -11.33 4.07 8.88
C PRO A 70 -12.05 3.02 8.03
N SER A 71 -13.25 2.60 8.45
CA SER A 71 -14.05 1.61 7.71
C SER A 71 -14.56 2.16 6.38
N GLU A 72 -15.13 3.37 6.37
CA GLU A 72 -15.60 4.04 5.16
C GLU A 72 -14.44 4.37 4.23
N TRP A 73 -13.34 4.88 4.79
CA TRP A 73 -12.12 5.19 4.05
C TRP A 73 -11.58 3.96 3.31
N SER A 74 -11.42 2.83 4.01
CA SER A 74 -10.93 1.59 3.39
C SER A 74 -11.88 1.07 2.31
N SER A 75 -13.19 1.20 2.52
CA SER A 75 -14.20 0.79 1.54
C SER A 75 -14.13 1.65 0.27
N SER A 76 -13.88 2.95 0.42
CA SER A 76 -13.66 3.86 -0.72
C SER A 76 -12.40 3.50 -1.50
N PHE A 77 -11.28 3.20 -0.81
CA PHE A 77 -10.03 2.83 -1.48
C PHE A 77 -10.08 1.45 -2.15
N LEU A 78 -10.95 0.55 -1.67
CA LEU A 78 -11.17 -0.77 -2.28
C LEU A 78 -12.26 -0.76 -3.36
N SER A 79 -12.82 0.40 -3.68
CA SER A 79 -13.78 0.53 -4.77
C SER A 79 -13.11 0.46 -6.15
N PRO A 80 -13.81 0.00 -7.20
CA PRO A 80 -13.28 -0.01 -8.57
C PRO A 80 -12.81 1.37 -9.05
N GLU A 81 -13.43 2.44 -8.56
CA GLU A 81 -13.11 3.82 -8.92
C GLU A 81 -11.74 4.27 -8.38
N ALA A 82 -11.23 3.62 -7.32
CA ALA A 82 -9.97 3.98 -6.68
C ALA A 82 -8.74 3.26 -7.25
N VAL A 83 -8.90 2.39 -8.25
CA VAL A 83 -7.81 1.59 -8.85
C VAL A 83 -6.66 2.47 -9.36
N GLU A 84 -6.98 3.59 -10.02
CA GLU A 84 -5.95 4.51 -10.52
C GLU A 84 -5.18 5.19 -9.38
N VAL A 85 -5.85 5.46 -8.25
CA VAL A 85 -5.24 6.05 -7.06
C VAL A 85 -4.29 5.05 -6.41
N LEU A 86 -4.72 3.79 -6.26
CA LEU A 86 -3.90 2.70 -5.71
C LEU A 86 -2.67 2.40 -6.58
N ALA A 87 -2.83 2.39 -7.91
CA ALA A 87 -1.77 2.07 -8.85
C ALA A 87 -0.56 3.01 -8.79
N VAL A 88 -0.75 4.24 -8.29
CA VAL A 88 0.34 5.22 -8.13
C VAL A 88 0.96 5.22 -6.74
N LEU A 89 0.46 4.44 -5.77
CA LEU A 89 1.02 4.39 -4.44
C LEU A 89 2.28 3.54 -4.42
N GLY A 90 3.40 4.17 -4.08
CA GLY A 90 4.68 3.51 -3.80
C GLY A 90 5.03 3.49 -2.31
N GLY A 91 4.28 4.23 -1.49
CA GLY A 91 4.40 4.14 -0.04
C GLY A 91 3.13 4.55 0.68
N VAL A 92 2.89 3.95 1.83
CA VAL A 92 1.80 4.28 2.75
C VAL A 92 2.39 4.50 4.13
N VAL A 93 2.09 5.63 4.76
CA VAL A 93 2.59 6.01 6.08
C VAL A 93 1.41 6.33 6.98
N VAL A 94 1.13 5.47 7.95
CA VAL A 94 0.10 5.69 8.96
C VAL A 94 0.73 6.43 10.12
N ILE A 95 0.16 7.57 10.54
CA ILE A 95 0.68 8.39 11.63
C ILE A 95 -0.38 8.48 12.71
N PHE A 96 0.00 8.15 13.94
CA PHE A 96 -0.90 8.18 15.09
C PHE A 96 -0.13 8.44 16.39
N THR A 97 -0.84 8.88 17.42
CA THR A 97 -0.29 8.97 18.77
C THR A 97 -0.23 7.57 19.35
N ALA A 98 0.96 7.08 19.70
CA ALA A 98 1.09 5.81 20.39
C ALA A 98 0.56 5.95 21.82
N GLY A 99 -0.08 4.89 22.31
CA GLY A 99 -0.64 4.84 23.65
C GLY A 99 -0.87 3.38 24.06
N PRO A 100 -1.27 3.14 25.31
CA PRO A 100 -1.35 1.79 25.83
C PRO A 100 -2.42 1.00 25.08
N VAL A 101 -2.01 -0.13 24.51
CA VAL A 101 -2.92 -1.08 23.89
C VAL A 101 -3.50 -1.96 25.00
N SER A 102 -4.65 -1.58 25.55
CA SER A 102 -5.33 -2.40 26.55
C SER A 102 -6.50 -3.18 25.93
N ALA A 103 -6.75 -4.38 26.46
CA ALA A 103 -7.92 -5.17 26.06
C ALA A 103 -9.26 -4.51 26.44
N GLU A 104 -9.26 -3.52 27.35
CA GLU A 104 -10.48 -2.90 27.88
C GLU A 104 -10.90 -1.64 27.11
N LYS A 105 -9.97 -0.97 26.43
CA LYS A 105 -10.24 0.19 25.58
C LYS A 105 -9.48 0.07 24.28
N GLU A 106 -10.23 -0.12 23.21
CA GLU A 106 -9.67 -0.15 21.87
C GLU A 106 -9.08 1.22 21.52
N HIS A 107 -7.77 1.23 21.24
CA HIS A 107 -7.08 2.44 20.85
C HIS A 107 -7.52 2.84 19.42
N PRO A 108 -7.91 4.11 19.15
CA PRO A 108 -8.37 4.51 17.81
C PRO A 108 -7.36 4.21 16.69
N GLY A 109 -6.06 4.32 16.98
CA GLY A 109 -4.98 3.97 16.07
C GLY A 109 -5.00 2.49 15.63
N ARG A 110 -5.49 1.57 16.47
CA ARG A 110 -5.63 0.14 16.11
C ARG A 110 -6.62 -0.02 14.96
N SER A 111 -7.80 0.59 15.08
CA SER A 111 -8.82 0.55 14.03
C SER A 111 -8.29 1.18 12.73
N LEU A 112 -7.53 2.27 12.81
CA LEU A 112 -6.88 2.88 11.66
C LEU A 112 -5.91 1.90 10.97
N ILE A 113 -4.99 1.30 11.73
CA ILE A 113 -4.00 0.35 11.21
C ILE A 113 -4.68 -0.87 10.56
N GLU A 114 -5.69 -1.44 11.21
CA GLU A 114 -6.42 -2.60 10.68
C GLU A 114 -7.07 -2.28 9.33
N HIS A 115 -7.66 -1.09 9.17
CA HIS A 115 -8.32 -0.70 7.93
C HIS A 115 -7.35 -0.29 6.83
N VAL A 116 -6.22 0.35 7.17
CA VAL A 116 -5.13 0.58 6.21
C VAL A 116 -4.53 -0.76 5.76
N GLY A 117 -4.33 -1.70 6.68
CA GLY A 117 -3.84 -3.05 6.37
C GLY A 117 -4.78 -3.82 5.44
N LYS A 118 -6.11 -3.62 5.53
CA LYS A 118 -7.04 -4.16 4.52
C LYS A 118 -6.77 -3.60 3.13
N VAL A 119 -6.52 -2.29 3.01
CA VAL A 119 -6.17 -1.66 1.73
C VAL A 119 -4.83 -2.16 1.20
N LEU A 120 -3.82 -2.32 2.06
CA LEU A 120 -2.52 -2.89 1.65
C LEU A 120 -2.69 -4.32 1.10
N LYS A 121 -3.38 -5.18 1.84
CA LYS A 121 -3.56 -6.59 1.49
C LYS A 121 -4.43 -6.81 0.27
N GLN A 122 -5.54 -6.07 0.15
CA GLN A 122 -6.55 -6.31 -0.88
C GLN A 122 -6.43 -5.35 -2.07
N GLY A 123 -6.00 -4.12 -1.84
CA GLY A 123 -5.91 -3.08 -2.86
C GLY A 123 -4.53 -2.93 -3.49
N LEU A 124 -3.45 -3.08 -2.71
CA LEU A 124 -2.07 -2.91 -3.20
C LEU A 124 -1.36 -4.22 -3.54
N GLY A 125 -1.99 -5.38 -3.28
CA GLY A 125 -1.43 -6.70 -3.60
C GLY A 125 -0.74 -7.41 -2.43
N GLY A 126 -0.80 -6.84 -1.22
CA GLY A 126 -0.26 -7.47 -0.02
C GLY A 126 1.23 -7.75 -0.12
N TRP A 127 1.62 -9.02 -0.05
CA TRP A 127 3.03 -9.44 -0.09
C TRP A 127 3.70 -9.23 -1.45
N ASP A 128 2.92 -9.16 -2.53
CA ASP A 128 3.43 -8.91 -3.88
C ASP A 128 3.59 -7.41 -4.17
N TRP A 129 3.16 -6.54 -3.24
CA TRP A 129 3.30 -5.10 -3.39
C TRP A 129 4.77 -4.69 -3.25
N ASP A 130 5.27 -3.94 -4.23
CA ASP A 130 6.65 -3.46 -4.31
C ASP A 130 6.83 -2.06 -3.68
N GLY A 131 5.94 -1.69 -2.76
CA GLY A 131 5.98 -0.42 -2.05
C GLY A 131 6.40 -0.56 -0.59
N VAL A 132 6.38 0.55 0.12
CA VAL A 132 6.77 0.61 1.54
C VAL A 132 5.59 1.01 2.43
N GLY A 133 5.27 0.17 3.41
CA GLY A 133 4.23 0.40 4.41
C GLY A 133 4.85 0.71 5.78
N LEU A 134 4.58 1.89 6.34
CA LEU A 134 5.09 2.33 7.64
C LEU A 134 3.96 2.74 8.59
N ALA A 135 4.11 2.42 9.86
CA ALA A 135 3.24 2.88 10.94
C ALA A 135 4.08 3.67 11.96
N VAL A 136 3.87 4.98 12.02
CA VAL A 136 4.62 5.91 12.86
C VAL A 136 3.81 6.23 14.11
N GLY A 137 4.20 5.61 15.23
CA GLY A 137 3.62 5.88 16.55
C GLY A 137 4.37 7.00 17.26
N VAL A 138 3.68 8.09 17.56
CA VAL A 138 4.27 9.27 18.23
C VAL A 138 3.96 9.26 19.71
N GLY A 139 4.99 9.39 20.55
CA GLY A 139 4.83 9.45 22.00
C GLY A 139 4.50 8.09 22.61
N GLY A 140 5.49 7.19 22.68
CA GLY A 140 5.35 5.87 23.28
C GLY A 140 5.31 5.88 24.81
N ASP A 141 4.70 4.85 25.38
CA ASP A 141 4.52 4.65 26.81
C ASP A 141 5.05 3.31 27.35
N GLY A 142 5.72 2.51 26.50
CA GLY A 142 6.18 1.15 26.84
C GLY A 142 5.39 0.02 26.17
N SER A 143 4.40 0.34 25.34
CA SER A 143 3.59 -0.63 24.56
C SER A 143 4.11 -0.87 23.13
N GLU A 144 5.35 -0.51 22.83
CA GLU A 144 5.92 -0.59 21.48
C GLU A 144 5.91 -2.01 20.89
N GLU A 145 6.08 -3.05 21.72
CA GLU A 145 6.04 -4.46 21.28
C GLU A 145 4.64 -4.85 20.77
N ASP A 146 3.57 -4.41 21.46
CA ASP A 146 2.20 -4.66 21.04
C ASP A 146 1.88 -3.96 19.71
N TRP A 147 2.39 -2.72 19.55
CA TRP A 147 2.23 -1.97 18.32
C TRP A 147 2.99 -2.59 17.15
N ASP A 148 4.18 -3.13 17.39
CA ASP A 148 4.97 -3.83 16.38
C ASP A 148 4.20 -5.03 15.81
N GLU A 149 3.62 -5.87 16.68
CA GLU A 149 2.80 -7.02 16.27
C GLU A 149 1.57 -6.57 15.44
N ILE A 150 0.82 -5.58 15.94
CA ILE A 150 -0.38 -5.07 15.25
C ILE A 150 -0.05 -4.50 13.87
N CYS A 151 1.06 -3.77 13.75
CA CYS A 151 1.48 -3.18 12.48
C CYS A 151 1.99 -4.25 11.51
N ALA A 152 2.79 -5.21 12.01
CA ALA A 152 3.30 -6.31 11.21
C ALA A 152 2.17 -7.16 10.62
N GLU A 153 1.13 -7.45 11.42
CA GLU A 153 -0.07 -8.12 10.93
C GLU A 153 -0.78 -7.33 9.82
N ALA A 154 -0.75 -6.01 9.86
CA ALA A 154 -1.32 -5.14 8.83
C ALA A 154 -0.43 -5.01 7.57
N GLY A 155 0.81 -5.52 7.58
CA GLY A 155 1.79 -5.34 6.51
C GLY A 155 2.53 -4.00 6.59
N LEU A 156 2.64 -3.43 7.78
CA LEU A 156 3.31 -2.17 8.07
C LEU A 156 4.50 -2.42 9.00
N GLU A 157 5.61 -1.72 8.78
CA GLU A 157 6.70 -1.65 9.75
C GLU A 157 6.40 -0.57 10.80
N PHE A 158 6.43 -0.93 12.09
CA PHE A 158 6.23 0.03 13.17
C PHE A 158 7.50 0.83 13.48
N VAL A 159 7.35 2.15 13.62
CA VAL A 159 8.43 3.07 14.01
C VAL A 159 7.94 4.00 15.11
N SER A 160 8.51 3.86 16.31
CA SER A 160 8.26 4.76 17.45
C SER A 160 9.07 6.06 17.30
N VAL A 161 8.40 7.21 17.44
CA VAL A 161 9.00 8.56 17.38
C VAL A 161 8.75 9.28 18.69
N GLY A 162 9.81 9.83 19.29
CA GLY A 162 9.71 10.63 20.53
C GLY A 162 9.36 9.83 21.79
N GLY A 163 9.43 8.49 21.75
CA GLY A 163 9.33 7.62 22.92
C GLY A 163 10.56 7.71 23.85
N LYS A 164 10.45 7.13 25.06
CA LYS A 164 11.59 7.02 25.98
C LYS A 164 12.67 6.11 25.37
N GLY A 165 13.71 6.70 24.80
CA GLY A 165 14.81 5.97 24.16
C GLY A 165 15.06 6.33 22.71
N ASP A 166 14.29 7.27 22.13
CA ASP A 166 14.58 7.79 20.79
C ASP A 166 15.85 8.65 20.80
N THR A 167 17.00 8.00 20.68
CA THR A 167 18.32 8.64 20.56
C THR A 167 18.76 8.76 19.08
N GLY A 168 17.86 8.43 18.15
CA GLY A 168 18.14 8.31 16.72
C GLY A 168 18.86 7.02 16.32
N ARG A 169 19.38 6.24 17.28
CA ARG A 169 19.90 4.87 17.06
C ARG A 169 19.58 3.92 18.21
N ASN A 170 19.38 2.64 17.92
CA ASN A 170 19.22 1.59 18.93
C ASN A 170 20.58 1.06 19.44
N GLU A 171 20.55 0.07 20.35
CA GLU A 171 21.76 -0.54 20.96
C GLU A 171 22.66 -1.27 19.95
N PHE A 172 22.11 -1.60 18.78
CA PHE A 172 22.83 -2.24 17.66
C PHE A 172 23.33 -1.21 16.63
N GLY A 173 23.07 0.08 16.85
CA GLY A 173 23.49 1.18 15.99
C GLY A 173 22.60 1.42 14.76
N GLU A 174 21.45 0.75 14.68
CA GLU A 174 20.43 0.92 13.63
C GLU A 174 19.65 2.22 13.85
N LYS A 175 19.14 2.85 12.78
CA LYS A 175 18.41 4.12 12.90
C LYS A 175 17.05 3.91 13.58
N THR A 176 16.62 4.87 14.40
CA THR A 176 15.29 4.92 15.03
C THR A 176 14.54 6.20 14.68
N GLY A 177 13.26 6.27 15.05
CA GLY A 177 12.44 7.47 14.89
C GLY A 177 12.36 7.97 13.44
N ILE A 178 12.35 9.29 13.26
CA ILE A 178 12.25 9.92 11.92
C ILE A 178 13.38 9.50 10.98
N ALA A 179 14.58 9.21 11.52
CA ALA A 179 15.70 8.75 10.71
C ALA A 179 15.45 7.35 10.12
N ARG A 180 14.72 6.48 10.83
CA ARG A 180 14.30 5.17 10.33
C ARG A 180 13.22 5.29 9.26
N VAL A 181 12.21 6.12 9.50
CA VAL A 181 11.15 6.43 8.51
C VAL A 181 11.78 6.91 7.20
N LYS A 182 12.72 7.85 7.29
CA LYS A 182 13.42 8.38 6.12
C LYS A 182 14.24 7.31 5.39
N GLU A 183 14.97 6.47 6.12
CA GLU A 183 15.75 5.38 5.52
C GLU A 183 14.87 4.38 4.77
N ALA A 184 13.73 3.97 5.34
CA ALA A 184 12.81 3.06 4.69
C ALA A 184 12.26 3.66 3.38
N LEU A 185 11.91 4.96 3.39
CA LEU A 185 11.49 5.67 2.18
C LEU A 185 12.63 5.81 1.16
N GLU A 186 13.87 6.05 1.60
CA GLU A 186 15.05 6.12 0.71
C GLU A 186 15.43 4.76 0.10
N ALA A 187 15.11 3.65 0.78
CA ALA A 187 15.36 2.30 0.30
C ALA A 187 14.30 1.82 -0.73
N ASN A 188 13.12 2.44 -0.75
CA ASN A 188 12.07 2.12 -1.70
C ASN A 188 12.43 2.55 -3.13
N ASP A 189 12.04 1.75 -4.12
CA ASP A 189 12.24 2.08 -5.52
C ASP A 189 11.14 3.03 -6.02
N TRP A 190 11.48 4.31 -6.18
CA TRP A 190 10.55 5.31 -6.72
C TRP A 190 10.58 5.41 -8.25
N SER A 191 11.42 4.60 -8.90
CA SER A 191 11.38 4.44 -10.35
C SER A 191 10.10 3.70 -10.75
N GLN A 192 9.71 3.86 -12.01
CA GLN A 192 8.41 3.41 -12.44
C GLN A 192 8.40 1.90 -12.63
N LEU A 193 7.36 1.24 -12.11
CA LEU A 193 6.90 0.01 -12.73
C LEU A 193 6.46 0.36 -14.15
N GLU A 194 7.21 -0.09 -15.15
CA GLU A 194 6.63 -0.32 -16.45
C GLU A 194 5.52 -1.34 -16.22
N VAL A 195 4.26 -0.89 -16.20
CA VAL A 195 3.11 -1.78 -16.26
C VAL A 195 3.33 -2.60 -17.54
N PRO A 196 3.62 -3.92 -17.45
CA PRO A 196 3.58 -4.74 -18.64
C PRO A 196 2.18 -4.52 -19.20
N PRO A 197 2.01 -4.18 -20.48
CA PRO A 197 0.67 -4.03 -21.04
C PRO A 197 -0.10 -5.29 -20.65
N SER A 198 -1.12 -5.11 -19.82
CA SER A 198 -2.10 -6.14 -19.59
C SER A 198 -2.68 -6.38 -20.97
N ASP A 199 -2.34 -7.51 -21.60
CA ASP A 199 -3.03 -8.03 -22.76
C ASP A 199 -4.45 -8.42 -22.33
N SER A 200 -5.25 -7.43 -21.95
CA SER A 200 -6.70 -7.46 -22.05
C SER A 200 -7.06 -7.26 -23.52
N ASP A 201 -6.62 -8.21 -24.36
CA ASP A 201 -7.29 -8.57 -25.61
C ASP A 201 -8.42 -9.54 -25.25
N PHE A 202 -9.31 -9.06 -24.38
CA PHE A 202 -10.55 -9.73 -24.02
C PHE A 202 -11.63 -9.17 -24.93
N GLY A 203 -11.62 -9.60 -26.20
CA GLY A 203 -12.52 -9.04 -27.20
C GLY A 203 -12.43 -9.62 -28.59
N ASP A 204 -12.62 -10.93 -28.76
CA ASP A 204 -13.36 -11.41 -29.94
C ASP A 204 -14.09 -12.74 -29.68
N PHE A 205 -15.35 -12.63 -29.26
CA PHE A 205 -16.34 -13.69 -29.35
C PHE A 205 -17.01 -13.55 -30.72
N GLU A 206 -16.40 -14.11 -31.77
CA GLU A 206 -17.06 -14.29 -33.06
C GLU A 206 -17.58 -15.73 -33.16
N THR A 207 -18.87 -15.83 -32.92
CA THR A 207 -19.75 -16.94 -33.29
C THR A 207 -19.59 -17.27 -34.77
N SER A 208 -19.24 -18.50 -35.11
CA SER A 208 -19.36 -19.01 -36.48
C SER A 208 -20.23 -20.25 -36.48
N SER A 209 -21.54 -20.02 -36.52
CA SER A 209 -22.54 -21.03 -36.83
C SER A 209 -22.76 -21.08 -38.36
N ALA A 210 -22.35 -22.22 -38.93
CA ALA A 210 -22.93 -22.94 -40.08
C ALA A 210 -23.21 -22.23 -41.43
N LYS A 211 -22.58 -22.76 -42.50
CA LYS A 211 -23.16 -23.34 -43.74
C LYS A 211 -22.01 -23.76 -44.68
N ALA A 212 -21.66 -25.05 -44.82
CA ALA A 212 -22.27 -26.11 -45.65
C ALA A 212 -22.11 -25.89 -47.18
N HIS A 213 -21.32 -26.74 -47.86
CA HIS A 213 -21.76 -27.74 -48.88
C HIS A 213 -20.60 -28.34 -49.71
N ASP A 214 -20.56 -29.69 -49.75
CA ASP A 214 -20.14 -30.71 -50.77
C ASP A 214 -18.83 -30.57 -51.58
N ASP A 215 -18.08 -31.62 -51.93
CA ASP A 215 -18.43 -33.04 -52.14
C ASP A 215 -17.18 -33.96 -52.05
N ASP A 216 -17.43 -35.22 -51.66
CA ASP A 216 -16.82 -36.50 -52.04
C ASP A 216 -15.30 -36.75 -51.98
N HIS A 217 -14.87 -37.60 -51.03
CA HIS A 217 -14.39 -38.96 -51.40
C HIS A 217 -14.32 -39.91 -50.19
N GLU A 218 -14.83 -41.11 -50.44
CA GLU A 218 -15.03 -42.26 -49.56
C GLU A 218 -13.72 -42.99 -49.19
N ASP A 219 -13.60 -43.47 -47.95
CA ASP A 219 -12.92 -44.72 -47.57
C ASP A 219 -13.31 -45.14 -46.13
N GLU A 220 -14.52 -45.69 -46.01
CA GLU A 220 -14.80 -47.06 -45.58
C GLU A 220 -14.16 -47.69 -44.30
N LEU A 221 -15.05 -48.00 -43.31
CA LEU A 221 -15.13 -49.14 -42.35
C LEU A 221 -14.71 -49.06 -40.85
N ASP A 222 -15.71 -48.69 -40.04
CA ASP A 222 -16.43 -49.40 -38.95
C ASP A 222 -15.74 -49.88 -37.62
N PRO A 223 -16.32 -49.56 -36.44
CA PRO A 223 -15.79 -49.85 -35.12
C PRO A 223 -16.53 -51.01 -34.44
N GLN A 224 -15.91 -52.17 -34.27
CA GLN A 224 -16.14 -53.10 -33.15
C GLN A 224 -15.35 -54.39 -33.39
N LYS A 225 -14.22 -54.54 -32.72
CA LYS A 225 -13.73 -55.85 -32.27
C LYS A 225 -13.10 -55.68 -30.89
N ASP A 226 -13.89 -56.06 -29.90
CA ASP A 226 -13.54 -57.06 -28.89
C ASP A 226 -12.07 -57.14 -28.44
N GLY A 227 -11.89 -57.04 -27.12
CA GLY A 227 -10.97 -57.95 -26.45
C GLY A 227 -9.88 -57.30 -25.61
N LEU A 228 -10.26 -56.96 -24.38
CA LEU A 228 -9.52 -57.28 -23.16
C LEU A 228 -8.24 -58.12 -23.36
N ARG A 229 -7.06 -57.57 -23.03
CA ARG A 229 -5.98 -58.31 -22.34
C ARG A 229 -4.83 -57.41 -21.87
N ILE A 230 -4.87 -57.16 -20.57
CA ILE A 230 -3.77 -57.06 -19.60
C ILE A 230 -2.51 -57.79 -20.10
N ARG A 231 -1.33 -57.13 -20.08
CA ARG A 231 -0.07 -57.75 -19.61
C ARG A 231 0.91 -56.71 -19.05
N GLN A 232 1.19 -56.92 -17.78
CA GLN A 232 2.33 -56.49 -16.99
C GLN A 232 3.64 -57.01 -17.60
N VAL A 233 4.70 -56.20 -17.51
CA VAL A 233 6.08 -56.66 -17.28
C VAL A 233 6.65 -55.80 -16.17
#